data_AF-A0A925PM88-F1
#
_entry.id   AF-A0A925PM88-F1
#
_cell.length_a   1.000
_cell.length_b   1.000
_cell.length_c   1.000
_cell.angle_alpha   90.00
_cell.angle_beta   90.00
_cell.angle_gamma   90.00
#
_symmetry.space_group_name_H-M   'P 1'
#
loop_
_entity.id
_entity.type
_entity.pdbx_description
1 polymer ?
#
loop_
_entity_poly.entity_id
_entity_poly.type
_entity_poly.pdbx_seq_one_letter_code
_entity_poly.pdbx_strand_id
1 'polypeptide(L)' 'VGMTQIEYAEKILKIYPRVLMEIERDRGNPTLDTLGKIARPFGLKVGFVVKKSHLPGAENGD' A
#
# COMPACT_ATOMS: atom_id res chain seq x y z
N VAL A 1 -19.67 2.25 -5.50
CA VAL A 1 -19.05 1.32 -4.53
C VAL A 1 -20.02 0.15 -4.36
N GLY A 2 -19.57 -1.10 -4.47
CA GLY A 2 -20.46 -2.27 -4.55
C GLY A 2 -19.87 -3.57 -3.98
N MET A 3 -18.87 -3.46 -3.10
CA MET A 3 -18.26 -4.61 -2.42
C MET A 3 -17.97 -4.23 -0.97
N THR A 4 -18.12 -5.19 -0.07
CA THR A 4 -17.60 -5.09 1.30
C THR A 4 -16.08 -5.23 1.32
N GLN A 5 -15.45 -4.87 2.44
CA GLN A 5 -14.00 -5.05 2.63
C GLN A 5 -13.58 -6.53 2.52
N ILE A 6 -14.38 -7.45 3.06
CA ILE A 6 -14.16 -8.89 2.98
C ILE A 6 -14.17 -9.34 1.52
N GLU A 7 -15.20 -8.93 0.78
CA GLU A 7 -15.31 -9.26 -0.64
C GLU A 7 -14.17 -8.67 -1.45
N TYR A 8 -13.73 -7.45 -1.15
CA TYR A 8 -12.59 -6.86 -1.82
C TYR A 8 -11.30 -7.64 -1.56
N ALA A 9 -11.03 -7.99 -0.29
CA ALA A 9 -9.86 -8.78 0.09
C ALA A 9 -9.80 -10.14 -0.62
N GLU A 10 -10.93 -10.86 -0.65
CA GLU A 10 -10.99 -12.23 -1.19
C GLU A 10 -11.16 -12.26 -2.71
N LYS A 11 -12.03 -11.41 -3.27
CA LYS A 11 -12.37 -11.45 -4.69
C LYS A 11 -11.36 -10.68 -5.54
N ILE A 12 -10.82 -9.57 -5.03
CA ILE A 12 -9.93 -8.70 -5.79
C ILE A 12 -8.46 -8.91 -5.39
N LEU A 13 -8.14 -8.79 -4.10
CA LEU A 13 -6.75 -8.78 -3.64
C LEU A 13 -6.14 -10.18 -3.48
N LYS A 14 -6.98 -11.21 -3.31
CA LYS A 14 -6.55 -12.60 -3.02
C LYS A 14 -5.72 -12.69 -1.75
N ILE A 15 -6.16 -12.01 -0.70
CA ILE A 15 -5.57 -12.04 0.65
C ILE A 15 -6.66 -12.32 1.70
N TYR A 16 -6.24 -12.78 2.88
CA TYR A 16 -7.18 -12.94 3.99
C TYR A 16 -7.73 -11.57 4.43
N PRO A 17 -9.04 -11.43 4.71
CA PRO A 17 -9.65 -10.16 5.14
C PRO A 17 -8.94 -9.51 6.33
N ARG A 18 -8.47 -10.33 7.30
CA ARG A 18 -7.72 -9.83 8.45
C ARG A 18 -6.45 -9.08 8.05
N VAL A 19 -5.75 -9.50 6.99
CA VAL A 19 -4.53 -8.82 6.52
C VAL A 19 -4.86 -7.41 6.04
N LEU A 20 -5.90 -7.25 5.23
CA LEU A 20 -6.36 -5.93 4.77
C LEU A 20 -6.79 -5.06 5.95
N MET A 21 -7.55 -5.64 6.89
CA MET A 21 -8.04 -4.99 8.11
C MET A 21 -6.94 -4.50 9.06
N GLU A 22 -5.85 -5.25 9.22
CA GLU A 22 -4.70 -4.84 10.04
C GLU A 22 -3.98 -3.68 9.34
N ILE A 23 -3.72 -3.80 8.04
CA ILE A 23 -3.05 -2.75 7.24
C ILE A 23 -3.84 -1.43 7.30
N GLU A 24 -5.16 -1.46 7.11
CA GLU A 24 -6.00 -0.25 7.20
C GLU A 24 -6.06 0.37 8.60
N ARG A 25 -5.70 -0.39 9.63
CA ARG A 25 -5.62 0.09 11.03
C ARG A 25 -4.20 0.50 11.41
N ASP A 26 -3.30 0.66 10.43
CA ASP A 26 -1.87 0.88 10.62
C ASP A 26 -1.22 -0.16 11.55
N ARG A 27 -1.70 -1.41 11.45
CA ARG A 27 -1.18 -2.56 12.18
C ARG A 27 -0.60 -3.60 11.22
N GLY A 28 0.42 -4.30 11.70
CA GLY A 28 1.03 -5.43 11.00
C GLY A 28 2.29 -5.09 10.22
N ASN A 29 2.94 -6.13 9.71
CA ASN A 29 4.19 -6.07 8.95
C ASN A 29 3.98 -6.84 7.62
N PRO A 30 3.34 -6.23 6.61
CA PRO A 30 3.03 -6.91 5.36
C PRO A 30 4.32 -7.19 4.57
N THR A 31 4.32 -8.30 3.83
CA THR A 31 5.38 -8.58 2.87
C THR A 31 5.27 -7.65 1.66
N LEU A 32 6.37 -7.48 0.90
CA LEU A 32 6.35 -6.74 -0.37
C LEU A 32 5.34 -7.34 -1.36
N ASP A 33 5.15 -8.66 -1.37
CA ASP A 33 4.12 -9.34 -2.19
C ASP A 33 2.71 -8.89 -1.80
N THR A 34 2.42 -8.80 -0.50
CA THR A 34 1.11 -8.33 0.00
C THR A 34 0.86 -6.89 -0.41
N LEU A 35 1.85 -6.02 -0.25
CA LEU A 35 1.77 -4.62 -0.69
C LEU A 35 1.57 -4.54 -2.22
N GLY A 36 2.23 -5.41 -2.99
CA GLY A 36 2.04 -5.51 -4.43
C GLY A 36 0.63 -5.91 -4.84
N LYS A 37 0.02 -6.87 -4.14
CA LYS A 37 -1.39 -7.28 -4.36
C LYS A 37 -2.36 -6.14 -4.10
N ILE A 38 -2.13 -5.35 -3.04
CA ILE A 38 -2.95 -4.18 -2.70
C ILE A 38 -2.80 -3.06 -3.75
N ALA A 39 -1.58 -2.83 -4.25
CA ALA A 39 -1.28 -1.79 -5.22
C ALA A 39 -1.83 -2.10 -6.64
N ARG A 40 -1.85 -3.37 -7.04
CA ARG A 40 -2.17 -3.81 -8.42
C ARG A 40 -3.54 -3.32 -8.94
N PRO A 41 -4.67 -3.42 -8.20
CA PRO A 41 -5.97 -2.95 -8.70
C PRO A 41 -6.02 -1.46 -9.05
N PHE A 42 -5.08 -0.68 -8.51
CA PHE A 42 -4.96 0.76 -8.76
C PHE A 42 -3.93 1.10 -9.85
N GLY A 43 -3.35 0.08 -10.51
CA GLY A 43 -2.27 0.28 -11.47
C GLY A 43 -0.94 0.71 -10.82
N LEU A 44 -0.78 0.51 -9.51
CA LEU A 44 0.38 0.93 -8.74
C LEU A 44 1.38 -0.23 -8.54
N LYS A 45 2.64 0.13 -8.25
CA LYS A 45 3.70 -0.81 -7.85
C LYS A 45 4.44 -0.32 -6.62
N VAL A 46 4.96 -1.23 -5.82
CA VAL A 46 5.82 -0.93 -4.66
C VAL A 46 7.23 -0.57 -5.14
N GLY A 47 7.84 0.46 -4.58
CA GLY A 47 9.19 0.89 -4.90
C GLY A 47 9.70 1.96 -3.94
N PHE A 48 10.99 2.29 -4.07
CA PHE A 48 11.63 3.35 -3.30
C PHE A 48 11.42 4.72 -3.96
N VAL A 49 11.28 5.76 -3.14
CA VAL A 49 11.30 7.16 -3.56
C VAL A 49 12.42 7.89 -2.83
N VAL A 50 13.08 8.82 -3.52
CA VAL A 50 14.12 9.65 -2.90
C VAL A 50 13.46 10.58 -1.88
N LYS A 51 13.98 10.63 -0.65
CA LYS A 51 13.52 11.61 0.34
C LYS A 51 13.79 13.00 -0.20
N LYS A 52 12.86 13.94 0.01
CA LYS A 52 13.00 15.33 -0.46
C LYS A 52 14.34 15.95 -0.06
N SER A 53 14.83 15.68 1.15
CA SER A 53 16.13 16.15 1.67
C SER A 53 17.36 15.67 0.87
N HIS A 54 17.21 14.64 0.03
CA HIS A 54 18.28 14.08 -0.79
C HIS A 54 18.07 14.38 -2.29
N LEU A 55 17.10 15.24 -2.63
CA LEU A 55 16.97 15.76 -3.99
C LEU A 55 18.02 16.86 -4.21
N PRO A 56 18.71 16.89 -5.37
CA PRO A 56 19.61 17.98 -5.70
C PRO A 56 18.86 19.32 -5.65
N GLY A 57 19.36 20.28 -4.88
CA GLY A 57 18.74 21.62 -4.74
C GLY A 57 17.64 21.73 -3.67
N ALA A 58 17.50 20.77 -2.75
CA ALA A 58 16.57 20.86 -1.61
C ALA A 58 17.06 21.75 -0.46
N GLU A 59 18.25 22.34 -0.58
CA GLU A 59 18.80 23.33 0.34
C GLU A 59 18.29 24.70 -0.13
N ASN A 60 17.19 25.19 0.47
CA ASN A 60 16.77 26.59 0.64
C ASN A 60 15.25 26.64 0.87
N GLY A 61 14.83 26.58 2.13
CA GLY A 61 13.43 26.73 2.52
C GLY A 61 13.25 26.46 4.00
N ASP A 62 13.84 27.33 4.82
CA ASP A 62 13.36 27.62 6.19
C ASP A 62 12.04 28.41 6.12
#